data_AF-A0A5B9PGQ8-F1
#
_entry.id   AF-A0A5B9PGQ8-F1
#
_cell.length_a   1.000
_cell.length_b   1.000
_cell.length_c   1.000
_cell.angle_alpha   90.00
_cell.angle_beta   90.00
_cell.angle_gamma   90.00
#
_symmetry.space_group_name_H-M   'P 1'
#
loop_
_entity.id
_entity.type
_entity.pdbx_description
1 polymer ?
#
loop_
_entity_poly.entity_id
_entity_poly.type
_entity_poly.pdbx_seq_one_letter_code
_entity_poly.pdbx_strand_id
1 'polypeptide(L)'
;MKKTGNFSITAIIVAFIGASLLSTLTASAQSDEDSSSKTTRRSRRSLTKEDSSLLSVFEPVAISAGESTVRVQSGTRQIAVGTVVDSSGLILTKASEMRGDLKCRLPNGDVIPASVFGIDTENDLALLKIDADGLAVAPLAPVAPPTRGKWIVSPTDQNGSLKVGVVGVDERKIPASQAFIGIQMLDEVSDGGVLITKVVENTPAQKAKLRIEDVILKIDQVEVKNRNALKQAIGKYTPGTDVALTVKRDDEEMVIKLTLADASSVSPMNNRSRIQNSMGSRLSRRGKNFPRAFQHDMALEAKHCGSPVVDLDGQIVGINIARSGRVSSLAIPIDAVISVIEKLKTGEFSPVKVYASRIRNSEMEIAAMQERLESNKETVEESIEGVDDSSAKIEELERMKREITERIKEVYENRQDLAKKKRVLESKNKEVERSIRKLERQLDAMKAGKKY
;
A
#
# COMPACT_ATOMS: atom_id res chain seq x y z
N MET A 1 23.00 -71.28 43.13
CA MET A 1 24.16 -70.83 43.95
C MET A 1 23.73 -69.59 44.74
N LYS A 2 23.98 -69.64 46.07
CA LYS A 2 23.78 -68.66 47.19
C LYS A 2 23.30 -67.24 46.83
N LYS A 3 22.12 -66.77 47.28
CA LYS A 3 21.72 -66.18 48.60
C LYS A 3 22.42 -64.86 49.03
N THR A 4 21.74 -63.73 48.79
CA THR A 4 21.26 -62.65 49.71
C THR A 4 22.14 -61.93 50.77
N GLY A 5 22.01 -60.58 50.78
CA GLY A 5 21.93 -59.67 51.96
C GLY A 5 23.22 -58.89 52.32
N ASN A 6 23.24 -57.67 52.88
CA ASN A 6 22.27 -56.63 53.27
C ASN A 6 23.04 -55.33 53.70
N PHE A 7 22.40 -54.15 53.57
CA PHE A 7 22.49 -52.87 54.35
C PHE A 7 23.76 -52.41 55.11
N SER A 8 24.12 -51.10 54.98
CA SER A 8 24.02 -50.10 56.07
C SER A 8 24.45 -48.66 55.67
N ILE A 9 23.79 -47.69 56.29
CA ILE A 9 23.98 -46.22 56.28
C ILE A 9 25.14 -45.84 57.22
N THR A 10 26.03 -44.93 56.83
CA THR A 10 26.69 -43.99 57.78
C THR A 10 27.31 -42.77 57.07
N ALA A 11 26.90 -41.58 57.49
CA ALA A 11 27.55 -40.31 57.19
C ALA A 11 28.72 -40.07 58.17
N ILE A 12 29.87 -39.58 57.70
CA ILE A 12 30.94 -39.02 58.54
C ILE A 12 31.46 -37.73 57.89
N ILE A 13 31.32 -36.63 58.63
CA ILE A 13 31.88 -35.30 58.43
C ILE A 13 33.14 -35.19 59.30
N VAL A 14 34.30 -34.83 58.75
CA VAL A 14 35.46 -34.20 59.45
C VAL A 14 36.27 -33.45 58.38
N ALA A 15 36.20 -32.13 58.19
CA ALA A 15 36.75 -31.01 58.99
C ALA A 15 38.28 -31.03 59.15
N PHE A 16 38.99 -30.27 58.31
CA PHE A 16 40.39 -29.85 58.54
C PHE A 16 40.46 -28.31 58.57
N ILE A 17 40.88 -27.77 59.70
CA ILE A 17 41.23 -26.36 59.93
C ILE A 17 42.67 -26.32 60.47
N GLY A 18 43.45 -25.35 60.00
CA GLY A 18 44.70 -24.87 60.62
C GLY A 18 45.82 -24.67 59.58
N ALA A 19 46.55 -23.57 59.49
CA ALA A 19 46.66 -22.37 60.33
C ALA A 19 47.38 -21.24 59.54
N SER A 20 47.12 -19.99 59.95
CA SER A 20 47.76 -18.73 59.50
C SER A 20 49.23 -18.59 59.94
N LEU A 21 50.01 -17.75 59.23
CA LEU A 21 50.71 -16.52 59.71
C LEU A 21 51.55 -15.93 58.55
N LEU A 22 51.18 -14.78 57.98
CA LEU A 22 51.62 -13.39 58.28
C LEU A 22 53.11 -13.07 58.00
N SER A 23 53.39 -12.32 56.93
CA SER A 23 54.52 -11.39 56.86
C SER A 23 54.18 -10.19 55.96
N THR A 24 54.62 -9.02 56.43
CA THR A 24 54.26 -7.67 56.01
C THR A 24 55.15 -7.11 54.89
N LEU A 25 54.52 -6.35 53.97
CA LEU A 25 54.98 -5.11 53.32
C LEU A 25 56.49 -4.84 53.16
N THR A 26 56.93 -4.79 51.90
CA THR A 26 57.75 -3.67 51.40
C THR A 26 57.39 -3.38 49.94
N ALA A 27 56.94 -2.15 49.69
CA ALA A 27 56.70 -1.60 48.37
C ALA A 27 58.03 -1.24 47.68
N SER A 28 58.17 -1.60 46.41
CA SER A 28 59.04 -0.90 45.47
C SER A 28 58.19 -0.46 44.28
N ALA A 29 58.00 0.86 44.18
CA ALA A 29 57.41 1.50 43.02
C ALA A 29 58.44 1.55 41.88
N GLN A 30 58.08 1.03 40.70
CA GLN A 30 58.27 1.71 39.41
C GLN A 30 57.70 0.87 38.25
N SER A 31 56.80 1.53 37.51
CA SER A 31 56.38 1.34 36.10
C SER A 31 56.19 -0.09 35.58
N ASP A 32 54.94 -0.46 35.30
CA ASP A 32 54.49 -0.55 33.91
C ASP A 32 52.96 -0.59 33.85
N GLU A 33 52.40 0.30 33.02
CA GLU A 33 51.00 0.39 32.68
C GLU A 33 50.58 -0.88 31.92
N ASP A 34 49.64 -1.65 32.46
CA ASP A 34 48.60 -2.20 31.60
C ASP A 34 47.34 -2.55 32.40
N SER A 35 46.28 -1.77 32.12
CA SER A 35 44.98 -1.89 32.77
C SER A 35 44.17 -3.02 32.13
N SER A 36 43.82 -4.05 32.91
CA SER A 36 42.70 -4.93 32.57
C SER A 36 41.66 -4.90 33.70
N SER A 37 40.84 -3.85 33.68
CA SER A 37 39.63 -3.78 34.49
C SER A 37 38.65 -4.86 34.01
N LYS A 38 38.47 -5.89 34.83
CA LYS A 38 37.40 -6.90 34.68
C LYS A 38 36.05 -6.21 34.83
N THR A 39 35.56 -5.64 33.73
CA THR A 39 34.19 -5.15 33.62
C THR A 39 33.28 -6.37 33.41
N THR A 40 32.45 -6.65 34.41
CA THR A 40 31.32 -7.59 34.29
C THR A 40 30.46 -7.16 33.10
N ARG A 41 30.58 -7.87 31.97
CA ARG A 41 29.69 -7.76 30.82
C ARG A 41 28.29 -8.22 31.27
N ARG A 42 27.50 -7.33 31.87
CA ARG A 42 26.04 -7.46 31.84
C ARG A 42 25.67 -7.56 30.36
N SER A 43 25.26 -8.74 29.92
CA SER A 43 24.55 -8.92 28.66
C SER A 43 23.43 -7.88 28.64
N ARG A 44 23.59 -6.80 27.86
CA ARG A 44 22.50 -5.87 27.60
C ARG A 44 21.48 -6.68 26.80
N ARG A 45 20.50 -7.31 27.48
CA ARG A 45 19.31 -7.80 26.80
C ARG A 45 18.79 -6.66 25.95
N SER A 46 18.79 -6.88 24.65
CA SER A 46 18.31 -5.91 23.69
C SER A 46 16.78 -5.86 23.83
N LEU A 47 16.29 -5.00 24.73
CA LEU A 47 14.86 -4.77 24.94
C LEU A 47 14.28 -4.03 23.72
N THR A 48 14.07 -4.75 22.62
CA THR A 48 13.37 -4.24 21.44
C THR A 48 11.88 -4.52 21.55
N LYS A 49 11.06 -3.81 20.78
CA LYS A 49 9.62 -4.11 20.62
C LYS A 49 9.35 -5.49 20.00
N GLU A 50 10.39 -6.22 19.61
CA GLU A 50 10.32 -7.54 19.00
C GLU A 50 10.83 -8.64 19.94
N ASP A 51 11.24 -8.29 21.16
CA ASP A 51 11.67 -9.25 22.16
C ASP A 51 10.50 -10.17 22.54
N SER A 52 10.72 -11.48 22.49
CA SER A 52 9.68 -12.48 22.75
C SER A 52 9.12 -12.41 24.16
N SER A 53 9.93 -12.00 25.15
CA SER A 53 9.47 -11.82 26.54
C SER A 53 8.52 -10.64 26.71
N LEU A 54 8.62 -9.63 25.85
CA LEU A 54 7.66 -8.53 25.78
C LEU A 54 6.39 -8.99 25.04
N LEU A 55 6.55 -9.63 23.88
CA LEU A 55 5.42 -10.02 23.03
C LEU A 55 4.51 -11.05 23.70
N SER A 56 5.06 -11.95 24.53
CA SER A 56 4.27 -12.97 25.24
C SER A 56 3.24 -12.39 26.21
N VAL A 57 3.43 -11.16 26.68
CA VAL A 57 2.44 -10.44 27.51
C VAL A 57 1.19 -10.10 26.70
N PHE A 58 1.33 -9.91 25.39
CA PHE A 58 0.25 -9.53 24.47
C PHE A 58 -0.33 -10.73 23.70
N GLU A 59 0.27 -11.92 23.83
CA GLU A 59 -0.25 -13.13 23.19
C GLU A 59 -1.72 -13.41 23.53
N PRO A 60 -2.15 -13.39 24.82
CA PRO A 60 -3.52 -13.76 25.18
C PRO A 60 -4.60 -12.92 24.49
N VAL A 61 -4.35 -11.63 24.29
CA VAL A 61 -5.33 -10.70 23.67
C VAL A 61 -5.38 -10.84 22.14
N ALA A 62 -4.33 -11.42 21.53
CA ALA A 62 -4.22 -11.54 20.08
C ALA A 62 -4.61 -12.93 19.53
N ILE A 63 -4.84 -13.93 20.38
CA ILE A 63 -5.13 -15.33 19.96
C ILE A 63 -6.27 -15.38 18.95
N SER A 64 -7.44 -14.82 19.30
CA SER A 64 -8.62 -14.89 18.43
C SER A 64 -8.39 -14.22 17.07
N ALA A 65 -7.73 -13.06 17.05
CA ALA A 65 -7.36 -12.41 15.81
C ALA A 65 -6.30 -13.21 15.01
N GLY A 66 -5.35 -13.84 15.71
CA GLY A 66 -4.31 -14.68 15.13
C GLY A 66 -4.87 -15.91 14.41
N GLU A 67 -5.88 -16.57 14.98
CA GLU A 67 -6.57 -17.71 14.36
C GLU A 67 -7.27 -17.31 13.05
N SER A 68 -7.77 -16.08 12.97
CA SER A 68 -8.37 -15.52 11.76
C SER A 68 -7.36 -14.85 10.81
N THR A 69 -6.05 -14.97 11.07
CA THR A 69 -5.00 -14.33 10.27
C THR A 69 -4.37 -15.32 9.29
N VAL A 70 -4.27 -14.91 8.03
CA VAL A 70 -3.66 -15.70 6.96
C VAL A 70 -2.53 -14.94 6.29
N ARG A 71 -1.56 -15.66 5.73
CA ARG A 71 -0.48 -15.06 4.96
C ARG A 71 -0.85 -15.04 3.48
N VAL A 72 -0.87 -13.86 2.87
CA VAL A 72 -1.13 -13.70 1.43
C VAL A 72 0.19 -13.65 0.67
N GLN A 73 0.34 -14.53 -0.31
CA GLN A 73 1.58 -14.76 -1.05
C GLN A 73 1.37 -14.62 -2.56
N SER A 74 2.42 -14.18 -3.25
CA SER A 74 2.56 -14.32 -4.70
C SER A 74 3.76 -15.21 -4.97
N GLY A 75 3.53 -16.40 -5.54
CA GLY A 75 4.55 -17.46 -5.55
C GLY A 75 4.92 -17.87 -4.12
N THR A 76 6.21 -17.83 -3.77
CA THR A 76 6.69 -18.15 -2.41
C THR A 76 6.79 -16.94 -1.48
N ARG A 77 6.62 -15.73 -2.02
CA ARG A 77 6.87 -14.48 -1.29
C ARG A 77 5.59 -13.98 -0.64
N GLN A 78 5.63 -13.69 0.66
CA GLN A 78 4.57 -12.94 1.34
C GLN A 78 4.51 -11.50 0.82
N ILE A 79 3.32 -11.09 0.37
CA ILE A 79 3.05 -9.75 -0.17
C ILE A 79 2.13 -8.95 0.74
N ALA A 80 1.29 -9.61 1.54
CA ALA A 80 0.38 -9.00 2.51
C ALA A 80 -0.02 -10.02 3.58
N VAL A 81 -0.78 -9.56 4.56
CA VAL A 81 -1.53 -10.40 5.50
C VAL A 81 -3.02 -10.28 5.17
N GLY A 82 -3.78 -11.33 5.42
CA GLY A 82 -5.22 -11.35 5.26
C GLY A 82 -5.92 -11.62 6.58
N THR A 83 -7.12 -11.08 6.72
CA THR A 83 -8.02 -11.33 7.85
C THR A 83 -9.22 -12.11 7.33
N VAL A 84 -9.53 -13.27 7.90
CA VAL A 84 -10.69 -14.09 7.53
C VAL A 84 -11.96 -13.39 8.02
N VAL A 85 -12.87 -13.07 7.09
CA VAL A 85 -14.12 -12.33 7.39
C VAL A 85 -15.37 -13.17 7.18
N ASP A 86 -15.19 -14.42 6.75
CA ASP A 86 -16.26 -15.39 6.57
C ASP A 86 -15.71 -16.81 6.65
N SER A 87 -16.47 -17.73 7.24
CA SER A 87 -16.07 -19.14 7.40
C SER A 87 -15.95 -19.86 6.06
N SER A 88 -16.60 -19.34 5.00
CA SER A 88 -16.55 -19.89 3.64
C SER A 88 -15.32 -19.43 2.84
N GLY A 89 -14.25 -18.94 3.47
CA GLY A 89 -13.02 -18.57 2.76
C GLY A 89 -12.99 -17.18 2.15
N LEU A 90 -13.72 -16.20 2.72
CA LEU A 90 -13.53 -14.79 2.36
C LEU A 90 -12.46 -14.14 3.25
N ILE A 91 -11.48 -13.49 2.62
CA ILE A 91 -10.31 -12.92 3.30
C ILE A 91 -10.15 -11.46 2.89
N LEU A 92 -10.20 -10.54 3.85
CA LEU A 92 -9.91 -9.13 3.63
C LEU A 92 -8.41 -8.87 3.67
N THR A 93 -7.89 -8.06 2.76
CA THR A 93 -6.47 -7.66 2.72
C THR A 93 -6.30 -6.30 2.04
N LYS A 94 -5.05 -5.84 1.90
CA LYS A 94 -4.69 -4.60 1.19
C LYS A 94 -4.65 -4.81 -0.33
N ALA A 95 -5.43 -4.03 -1.07
CA ALA A 95 -5.56 -4.12 -2.52
C ALA A 95 -4.26 -3.80 -3.29
N SER A 96 -3.58 -2.70 -2.99
CA SER A 96 -2.42 -2.25 -3.79
C SER A 96 -1.22 -3.20 -3.74
N GLU A 97 -1.19 -4.14 -2.80
CA GLU A 97 -0.15 -5.19 -2.73
C GLU A 97 -0.52 -6.45 -3.54
N MET A 98 -1.78 -6.60 -3.96
CA MET A 98 -2.30 -7.77 -4.69
C MET A 98 -1.80 -7.79 -6.13
N ARG A 99 -0.80 -8.62 -6.40
CA ARG A 99 -0.22 -8.85 -7.74
C ARG A 99 0.25 -10.29 -7.86
N GLY A 100 0.21 -10.82 -9.09
CA GLY A 100 0.73 -12.14 -9.42
C GLY A 100 -0.27 -13.27 -9.19
N ASP A 101 0.26 -14.48 -9.02
CA ASP A 101 -0.49 -15.69 -8.70
C ASP A 101 -0.71 -15.76 -7.18
N LEU A 102 -1.92 -15.42 -6.74
CA LEU A 102 -2.25 -15.22 -5.33
C LEU A 102 -2.53 -16.56 -4.65
N LYS A 103 -1.95 -16.73 -3.45
CA LYS A 103 -2.19 -17.87 -2.57
C LYS A 103 -2.34 -17.39 -1.13
N CYS A 104 -3.16 -18.07 -0.33
CA CYS A 104 -3.26 -17.84 1.10
C CYS A 104 -2.71 -19.05 1.84
N ARG A 105 -1.81 -18.80 2.80
CA ARG A 105 -1.35 -19.81 3.76
C ARG A 105 -2.14 -19.68 5.05
N LEU A 106 -2.85 -20.74 5.40
CA LEU A 106 -3.69 -20.85 6.59
C LEU A 106 -2.88 -21.20 7.85
N PRO A 107 -3.43 -21.01 9.07
CA PRO A 107 -2.75 -21.36 10.33
C PRO A 107 -2.36 -22.83 10.44
N ASN A 108 -3.15 -23.74 9.85
CA ASN A 108 -2.84 -25.17 9.80
C ASN A 108 -1.65 -25.50 8.86
N GLY A 109 -1.13 -24.52 8.12
CA GLY A 109 -0.01 -24.65 7.21
C GLY A 109 -0.38 -24.81 5.72
N ASP A 110 -1.65 -25.08 5.42
CA ASP A 110 -2.16 -25.30 4.06
C ASP A 110 -2.00 -24.04 3.21
N VAL A 111 -1.67 -24.24 1.92
CA VAL A 111 -1.51 -23.16 0.95
C VAL A 111 -2.55 -23.32 -0.15
N ILE A 112 -3.51 -22.40 -0.20
CA ILE A 112 -4.67 -22.49 -1.08
C ILE A 112 -4.63 -21.34 -2.10
N PRO A 113 -4.87 -21.62 -3.40
CA PRO A 113 -5.02 -20.58 -4.40
C PRO A 113 -6.11 -19.57 -4.04
N ALA A 114 -5.85 -18.29 -4.27
CA ALA A 114 -6.76 -17.20 -3.96
C ALA A 114 -7.12 -16.41 -5.21
N SER A 115 -8.36 -15.95 -5.28
CA SER A 115 -8.84 -15.04 -6.32
C SER A 115 -9.36 -13.75 -5.69
N VAL A 116 -9.29 -12.65 -6.41
CA VAL A 116 -9.84 -11.38 -5.93
C VAL A 116 -11.34 -11.36 -6.20
N PHE A 117 -12.14 -11.40 -5.13
CA PHE A 117 -13.60 -11.33 -5.18
C PHE A 117 -14.10 -9.90 -5.39
N GLY A 118 -13.49 -8.93 -4.71
CA GLY A 118 -13.85 -7.51 -4.84
C GLY A 118 -12.72 -6.57 -4.45
N ILE A 119 -12.73 -5.35 -4.98
CA ILE A 119 -11.73 -4.31 -4.68
C ILE A 119 -12.42 -2.99 -4.37
N ASP A 120 -12.05 -2.39 -3.24
CA ASP A 120 -12.34 -1.00 -2.91
C ASP A 120 -11.06 -0.16 -3.08
N THR A 121 -11.07 0.72 -4.08
CA THR A 121 -9.92 1.58 -4.38
C THR A 121 -9.81 2.80 -3.47
N GLU A 122 -10.91 3.19 -2.82
CA GLU A 122 -10.91 4.35 -1.94
C GLU A 122 -10.10 4.06 -0.67
N ASN A 123 -10.42 2.94 0.00
CA ASN A 123 -9.73 2.50 1.21
C ASN A 123 -8.57 1.54 0.94
N ASP A 124 -8.32 1.17 -0.33
CA ASP A 124 -7.26 0.24 -0.74
C ASP A 124 -7.40 -1.16 -0.13
N LEU A 125 -8.64 -1.63 -0.02
CA LEU A 125 -9.00 -2.93 0.52
C LEU A 125 -9.43 -3.87 -0.61
N ALA A 126 -9.08 -5.15 -0.47
CA ALA A 126 -9.50 -6.21 -1.37
C ALA A 126 -10.09 -7.36 -0.57
N LEU A 127 -11.18 -7.92 -1.09
CA LEU A 127 -11.75 -9.16 -0.60
C LEU A 127 -11.28 -10.29 -1.51
N LEU A 128 -10.60 -11.28 -0.95
CA LEU A 128 -10.16 -12.49 -1.63
C LEU A 128 -11.14 -13.63 -1.33
N LYS A 129 -11.25 -14.58 -2.26
CA LYS A 129 -11.92 -15.87 -2.06
C LYS A 129 -10.93 -17.00 -2.24
N ILE A 130 -10.92 -17.93 -1.28
CA ILE A 130 -10.24 -19.23 -1.35
C ILE A 130 -11.26 -20.36 -1.27
N ASP A 131 -10.87 -21.55 -1.71
CA ASP A 131 -11.69 -22.76 -1.62
C ASP A 131 -11.38 -23.51 -0.32
N ALA A 132 -11.97 -23.03 0.78
CA ALA A 132 -11.87 -23.61 2.12
C ALA A 132 -13.07 -23.19 2.97
N ASP A 133 -13.53 -24.10 3.81
CA ASP A 133 -14.65 -23.91 4.74
C ASP A 133 -14.22 -24.16 6.19
N GLY A 134 -15.04 -23.72 7.15
CA GLY A 134 -14.78 -23.94 8.58
C GLY A 134 -13.61 -23.11 9.12
N LEU A 135 -13.24 -22.03 8.44
CA LEU A 135 -12.18 -21.14 8.89
C LEU A 135 -12.60 -20.35 10.13
N ALA A 136 -11.65 -20.13 11.05
CA ALA A 136 -11.84 -19.21 12.17
C ALA A 136 -12.06 -17.79 11.64
N VAL A 137 -13.20 -17.20 11.99
CA VAL A 137 -13.62 -15.88 11.51
C VAL A 137 -13.19 -14.81 12.51
N ALA A 138 -12.67 -13.70 12.00
CA ALA A 138 -12.33 -12.55 12.83
C ALA A 138 -13.60 -12.04 13.54
N PRO A 139 -13.58 -11.82 14.87
CA PRO A 139 -14.72 -11.30 15.62
C PRO A 139 -14.88 -9.80 15.35
N LEU A 140 -15.37 -9.46 14.16
CA LEU A 140 -15.56 -8.08 13.73
C LEU A 140 -16.84 -7.51 14.35
N ALA A 141 -16.67 -6.50 15.20
CA ALA A 141 -17.77 -5.72 15.76
C ALA A 141 -17.50 -4.22 15.53
N PRO A 142 -18.54 -3.40 15.31
CA PRO A 142 -18.36 -1.96 15.21
C PRO A 142 -17.94 -1.41 16.57
N VAL A 143 -16.69 -0.96 16.67
CA VAL A 143 -16.14 -0.30 17.86
C VAL A 143 -15.57 1.06 17.47
N ALA A 144 -15.55 1.98 18.44
CA ALA A 144 -14.99 3.30 18.22
C ALA A 144 -13.48 3.21 17.89
N PRO A 145 -12.96 4.08 17.00
CA PRO A 145 -11.54 4.14 16.72
C PRO A 145 -10.73 4.41 18.01
N PRO A 146 -9.57 3.76 18.17
CA PRO A 146 -8.75 3.95 19.37
C PRO A 146 -8.10 5.33 19.33
N THR A 147 -8.06 6.00 20.48
CA THR A 147 -7.43 7.32 20.62
C THR A 147 -5.94 7.19 20.94
N ARG A 148 -5.19 8.28 20.77
CA ARG A 148 -3.77 8.40 21.11
C ARG A 148 -3.45 7.87 22.51
N GLY A 149 -2.32 7.18 22.63
CA GLY A 149 -1.85 6.56 23.88
C GLY A 149 -2.40 5.16 24.15
N LYS A 150 -3.38 4.68 23.37
CA LYS A 150 -3.88 3.31 23.50
C LYS A 150 -2.89 2.31 22.92
N TRP A 151 -2.68 1.22 23.65
CA TRP A 151 -1.90 0.07 23.20
C TRP A 151 -2.72 -0.75 22.22
N ILE A 152 -2.02 -1.23 21.20
CA ILE A 152 -2.60 -2.07 20.16
C ILE A 152 -1.60 -3.15 19.75
N VAL A 153 -2.13 -4.26 19.29
CA VAL A 153 -1.40 -5.48 18.91
C VAL A 153 -1.87 -5.92 17.53
N SER A 154 -0.98 -6.51 16.73
CA SER A 154 -1.35 -7.05 15.43
C SER A 154 -0.66 -8.37 15.16
N PRO A 155 -1.40 -9.45 14.86
CA PRO A 155 -0.83 -10.67 14.30
C PRO A 155 -0.44 -10.42 12.83
N THR A 156 0.81 -10.75 12.49
CA THR A 156 1.43 -10.41 11.20
C THR A 156 1.69 -11.61 10.30
N ASP A 157 1.34 -12.80 10.77
CA ASP A 157 1.28 -14.01 9.96
C ASP A 157 0.36 -15.06 10.60
N GLN A 158 0.23 -16.20 9.93
CA GLN A 158 -0.62 -17.31 10.34
C GLN A 158 -0.13 -18.07 11.58
N ASN A 159 1.09 -17.79 12.06
CA ASN A 159 1.66 -18.41 13.25
C ASN A 159 1.46 -17.52 14.50
N GLY A 160 0.74 -16.42 14.38
CA GLY A 160 0.57 -15.46 15.46
C GLY A 160 1.81 -14.61 15.75
N SER A 161 2.71 -14.41 14.79
CA SER A 161 3.84 -13.47 14.98
C SER A 161 3.32 -12.06 15.26
N LEU A 162 3.56 -11.55 16.47
CA LEU A 162 2.94 -10.30 16.93
C LEU A 162 3.82 -9.08 16.67
N LYS A 163 3.16 -7.95 16.41
CA LYS A 163 3.72 -6.62 16.52
C LYS A 163 2.89 -5.80 17.50
N VAL A 164 3.57 -5.15 18.43
CA VAL A 164 2.95 -4.26 19.43
C VAL A 164 3.30 -2.81 19.14
N GLY A 165 2.36 -1.91 19.41
CA GLY A 165 2.57 -0.48 19.28
C GLY A 165 1.53 0.33 20.04
N VAL A 166 1.62 1.64 19.88
CA VAL A 166 0.74 2.62 20.51
C VAL A 166 0.16 3.52 19.42
N VAL A 167 -1.11 3.89 19.57
CA VAL A 167 -1.74 4.90 18.72
C VAL A 167 -1.08 6.25 18.97
N GLY A 168 -0.48 6.83 17.92
CA GLY A 168 0.20 8.13 17.99
C GLY A 168 -0.62 9.28 17.46
N VAL A 169 -1.55 9.03 16.52
CA VAL A 169 -2.44 10.06 15.96
C VAL A 169 -3.83 9.48 15.82
N ASP A 170 -4.81 10.23 16.32
CA ASP A 170 -6.23 9.92 16.22
C ASP A 170 -6.67 9.81 14.75
N GLU A 171 -7.85 9.23 14.57
CA GLU A 171 -8.45 9.08 13.25
C GLU A 171 -8.58 10.43 12.52
N ARG A 172 -8.12 10.47 11.27
CA ARG A 172 -8.24 11.64 10.41
C ARG A 172 -8.20 11.26 8.94
N LYS A 173 -8.59 12.21 8.09
CA LYS A 173 -8.30 12.13 6.66
C LYS A 173 -6.79 12.19 6.43
N ILE A 174 -6.28 11.22 5.68
CA ILE A 174 -4.90 11.24 5.21
C ILE A 174 -4.90 11.91 3.84
N PRO A 175 -4.29 13.10 3.70
CA PRO A 175 -4.31 13.83 2.44
C PRO A 175 -3.64 13.03 1.33
N ALA A 176 -4.05 13.30 0.10
CA ALA A 176 -3.32 12.84 -1.07
C ALA A 176 -1.91 13.45 -1.08
N SER A 177 -0.95 12.69 -1.61
CA SER A 177 0.35 13.24 -1.94
C SER A 177 0.19 14.31 -3.02
N GLN A 178 1.03 15.35 -2.97
CA GLN A 178 1.06 16.34 -4.03
C GLN A 178 1.65 15.74 -5.30
N ALA A 179 1.00 15.98 -6.43
CA ALA A 179 1.56 15.66 -7.74
C ALA A 179 2.83 16.46 -8.03
N PHE A 180 3.76 15.87 -8.77
CA PHE A 180 5.07 16.45 -9.02
C PHE A 180 5.58 16.15 -10.43
N ILE A 181 6.05 17.20 -11.11
CA ILE A 181 6.61 17.13 -12.46
C ILE A 181 8.14 17.01 -12.42
N GLY A 182 8.81 17.82 -11.57
CA GLY A 182 10.27 17.79 -11.43
C GLY A 182 11.03 18.84 -12.25
N ILE A 183 10.58 20.09 -12.16
CA ILE A 183 11.22 21.25 -12.82
C ILE A 183 11.53 22.35 -11.81
N GLN A 184 12.59 23.12 -12.07
CA GLN A 184 12.77 24.46 -11.49
C GLN A 184 12.26 25.50 -12.49
N MET A 185 11.73 26.59 -11.96
CA MET A 185 10.87 27.51 -12.70
C MET A 185 11.23 28.96 -12.35
N LEU A 186 11.17 29.84 -13.34
CA LEU A 186 11.16 31.29 -13.18
C LEU A 186 9.87 31.89 -13.75
N ASP A 187 9.47 33.03 -13.18
CA ASP A 187 8.35 33.83 -13.70
C ASP A 187 8.96 34.86 -14.66
N GLU A 188 9.43 34.39 -15.82
CA GLU A 188 10.16 35.23 -16.77
C GLU A 188 9.70 34.99 -18.21
N VAL A 189 8.46 35.42 -18.52
CA VAL A 189 8.05 35.66 -19.90
C VAL A 189 7.05 36.82 -19.93
N SER A 190 7.31 37.84 -20.74
CA SER A 190 6.43 39.01 -20.94
C SER A 190 5.06 38.66 -21.51
N ASP A 191 4.96 37.54 -22.23
CA ASP A 191 3.72 37.03 -22.85
C ASP A 191 2.95 36.02 -21.97
N GLY A 192 3.40 35.85 -20.71
CA GLY A 192 2.86 34.84 -19.79
C GLY A 192 3.46 33.45 -20.01
N GLY A 193 3.34 32.59 -19.00
CA GLY A 193 3.93 31.25 -19.01
C GLY A 193 4.88 31.02 -17.86
N VAL A 194 5.47 29.82 -17.81
CA VAL A 194 6.46 29.45 -16.79
C VAL A 194 7.69 28.87 -17.47
N LEU A 195 8.81 29.60 -17.38
CA LEU A 195 10.09 29.19 -17.95
C LEU A 195 10.71 28.08 -17.11
N ILE A 196 11.11 26.99 -17.76
CA ILE A 196 11.85 25.89 -17.15
C ILE A 196 13.33 26.23 -17.13
N THR A 197 13.86 26.46 -15.94
CA THR A 197 15.30 26.76 -15.74
C THR A 197 16.14 25.52 -15.47
N LYS A 198 15.49 24.45 -14.99
CA LYS A 198 16.17 23.17 -14.74
C LYS A 198 15.18 22.02 -14.79
N VAL A 199 15.60 20.93 -15.43
CA VAL A 199 14.91 19.65 -15.38
C VAL A 199 15.63 18.73 -14.41
N VAL A 200 14.88 18.17 -13.47
CA VAL A 200 15.43 17.34 -12.41
C VAL A 200 15.54 15.88 -12.87
N GLU A 201 16.66 15.23 -12.59
CA GLU A 201 16.88 13.83 -12.94
C GLU A 201 15.93 12.86 -12.22
N ASN A 202 15.61 11.74 -12.88
CA ASN A 202 14.70 10.69 -12.42
C ASN A 202 13.26 11.14 -12.12
N THR A 203 12.83 12.26 -12.69
CA THR A 203 11.48 12.81 -12.53
C THR A 203 10.63 12.64 -13.81
N PRO A 204 9.30 12.81 -13.71
CA PRO A 204 8.44 12.85 -14.90
C PRO A 204 8.91 13.81 -15.98
N ALA A 205 9.39 15.01 -15.61
CA ALA A 205 9.89 16.00 -16.54
C ALA A 205 11.01 15.46 -17.44
N GLN A 206 12.00 14.79 -16.84
CA GLN A 206 13.10 14.20 -17.59
C GLN A 206 12.62 13.03 -18.45
N LYS A 207 11.76 12.15 -17.90
CA LYS A 207 11.21 11.01 -18.66
C LYS A 207 10.40 11.46 -19.87
N ALA A 208 9.70 12.59 -19.74
CA ALA A 208 8.94 13.24 -20.79
C ALA A 208 9.79 14.12 -21.71
N LYS A 209 11.11 14.20 -21.49
CA LYS A 209 12.05 14.97 -22.30
C LYS A 209 11.74 16.48 -22.36
N LEU A 210 11.25 17.04 -21.26
CA LEU A 210 11.27 18.49 -21.06
C LEU A 210 12.73 18.98 -21.08
N ARG A 211 12.93 20.21 -21.54
CA ARG A 211 14.25 20.85 -21.66
C ARG A 211 14.28 22.14 -20.85
N ILE A 212 15.50 22.59 -20.60
CA ILE A 212 15.76 23.96 -20.12
C ILE A 212 15.34 24.92 -21.25
N GLU A 213 14.86 26.10 -20.89
CA GLU A 213 14.28 27.12 -21.79
C GLU A 213 12.89 26.80 -22.36
N ASP A 214 12.32 25.63 -22.07
CA ASP A 214 10.92 25.36 -22.38
C ASP A 214 10.02 26.31 -21.56
N VAL A 215 9.07 26.98 -22.21
CA VAL A 215 8.05 27.79 -21.54
C VAL A 215 6.75 27.01 -21.45
N ILE A 216 6.29 26.69 -20.25
CA ILE A 216 5.00 26.03 -20.03
C ILE A 216 3.89 27.06 -20.14
N LEU A 217 2.97 26.86 -21.08
CA LEU A 217 1.82 27.72 -21.33
C LEU A 217 0.53 27.13 -20.76
N LYS A 218 0.36 25.81 -20.85
CA LYS A 218 -0.85 25.10 -20.37
C LYS A 218 -0.52 23.75 -19.74
N ILE A 219 -1.38 23.34 -18.82
CA ILE A 219 -1.48 21.96 -18.32
C ILE A 219 -2.91 21.46 -18.55
N ASP A 220 -3.05 20.44 -19.40
CA ASP A 220 -4.31 20.09 -20.06
C ASP A 220 -5.01 21.37 -20.57
N GLN A 221 -6.25 21.60 -20.11
CA GLN A 221 -7.11 22.72 -20.48
C GLN A 221 -6.86 23.99 -19.65
N VAL A 222 -5.94 23.93 -18.67
CA VAL A 222 -5.72 25.03 -17.72
C VAL A 222 -4.55 25.89 -18.19
N GLU A 223 -4.83 27.17 -18.47
CA GLU A 223 -3.80 28.15 -18.76
C GLU A 223 -2.93 28.46 -17.54
N VAL A 224 -1.63 28.54 -17.80
CA VAL A 224 -0.60 28.72 -16.80
C VAL A 224 0.13 30.03 -17.09
N LYS A 225 -0.32 31.12 -16.45
CA LYS A 225 0.27 32.45 -16.66
C LYS A 225 1.48 32.74 -15.79
N ASN A 226 1.64 32.01 -14.69
CA ASN A 226 2.74 32.18 -13.73
C ASN A 226 2.96 30.89 -12.92
N ARG A 227 4.05 30.86 -12.14
CA ARG A 227 4.47 29.72 -11.31
C ARG A 227 3.42 29.31 -10.31
N ASN A 228 2.68 30.27 -9.75
CA ASN A 228 1.62 29.97 -8.78
C ASN A 228 0.43 29.27 -9.46
N ALA A 229 0.04 29.71 -10.65
CA ALA A 229 -0.98 29.06 -11.46
C ALA A 229 -0.57 27.63 -11.80
N LEU A 230 0.70 27.40 -12.20
CA LEU A 230 1.21 26.06 -12.49
C LEU A 230 1.15 25.15 -11.26
N LYS A 231 1.65 25.64 -10.11
CA LYS A 231 1.62 24.88 -8.85
C LYS A 231 0.21 24.52 -8.42
N GLN A 232 -0.73 25.46 -8.54
CA GLN A 232 -2.14 25.22 -8.20
C GLN A 232 -2.79 24.23 -9.17
N ALA A 233 -2.54 24.36 -10.46
CA ALA A 233 -3.06 23.45 -11.47
C ALA A 233 -2.54 22.02 -11.24
N ILE A 234 -1.22 21.84 -11.05
CA ILE A 234 -0.63 20.53 -10.69
C ILE A 234 -1.21 20.01 -9.38
N GLY A 235 -1.43 20.88 -8.38
CA GLY A 235 -1.96 20.51 -7.08
C GLY A 235 -3.39 19.93 -7.09
N LYS A 236 -4.14 20.11 -8.17
CA LYS A 236 -5.48 19.51 -8.34
C LYS A 236 -5.42 18.04 -8.78
N TYR A 237 -4.30 17.60 -9.32
CA TYR A 237 -4.13 16.24 -9.81
C TYR A 237 -3.60 15.31 -8.74
N THR A 238 -3.99 14.04 -8.84
CA THR A 238 -3.42 12.97 -8.02
C THR A 238 -2.12 12.45 -8.65
N PRO A 239 -1.12 12.05 -7.84
CA PRO A 239 0.02 11.32 -8.36
C PRO A 239 -0.38 10.07 -9.15
N GLY A 240 0.29 9.82 -10.26
CA GLY A 240 -0.03 8.76 -11.21
C GLY A 240 -0.99 9.18 -12.32
N THR A 241 -1.52 10.40 -12.30
CA THR A 241 -2.33 10.95 -13.39
C THR A 241 -1.45 11.39 -14.55
N ASP A 242 -1.83 11.01 -15.77
CA ASP A 242 -1.21 11.52 -17.00
C ASP A 242 -1.75 12.91 -17.31
N VAL A 243 -0.85 13.84 -17.65
CA VAL A 243 -1.17 15.21 -18.03
C VAL A 243 -0.43 15.59 -19.31
N ALA A 244 -1.06 16.46 -20.09
CA ALA A 244 -0.45 17.07 -21.26
C ALA A 244 0.05 18.48 -20.90
N LEU A 245 1.32 18.77 -21.15
CA LEU A 245 1.86 20.14 -21.05
C LEU A 245 1.96 20.73 -22.45
N THR A 246 1.35 21.89 -22.67
CA THR A 246 1.67 22.72 -23.84
C THR A 246 2.89 23.56 -23.48
N VAL A 247 3.99 23.32 -24.17
CA VAL A 247 5.24 24.06 -23.99
C VAL A 247 5.63 24.77 -25.28
N LYS A 248 6.19 25.97 -25.15
CA LYS A 248 6.85 26.68 -26.25
C LYS A 248 8.34 26.38 -26.18
N ARG A 249 8.90 25.83 -27.26
CA ARG A 249 10.32 25.49 -27.40
C ARG A 249 10.80 26.03 -28.75
N ASP A 250 11.86 26.82 -28.74
CA ASP A 250 12.44 27.40 -29.97
C ASP A 250 11.37 28.14 -30.82
N ASP A 251 10.49 28.89 -30.15
CA ASP A 251 9.31 29.57 -30.71
C ASP A 251 8.16 28.70 -31.26
N GLU A 252 8.25 27.37 -31.17
CA GLU A 252 7.18 26.45 -31.56
C GLU A 252 6.39 25.93 -30.34
N GLU A 253 5.05 25.91 -30.42
CA GLU A 253 4.22 25.23 -29.43
C GLU A 253 4.20 23.72 -29.69
N MET A 254 4.46 22.93 -28.65
CA MET A 254 4.38 21.48 -28.68
C MET A 254 3.71 20.90 -27.44
N VAL A 255 3.07 19.76 -27.59
CA VAL A 255 2.41 19.04 -26.49
C VAL A 255 3.31 17.91 -25.99
N ILE A 256 3.65 17.95 -24.71
CA ILE A 256 4.48 16.95 -24.03
C ILE A 256 3.66 16.25 -22.97
N LYS A 257 3.46 14.94 -23.14
CA LYS A 257 2.71 14.09 -22.19
C LYS A 257 3.63 13.55 -21.12
N LEU A 258 3.17 13.61 -19.87
CA LEU A 258 3.91 13.06 -18.73
C LEU A 258 2.98 12.52 -17.65
N THR A 259 3.39 11.43 -17.01
CA THR A 259 2.72 10.89 -15.82
C THR A 259 3.23 11.61 -14.57
N LEU A 260 2.35 12.32 -13.85
CA LEU A 260 2.70 12.98 -12.61
C LEU A 260 3.17 11.97 -11.57
N ALA A 261 4.24 12.29 -10.85
CA ALA A 261 4.75 11.43 -9.79
C ALA A 261 4.34 11.96 -8.41
N ASP A 262 4.46 11.11 -7.39
CA ASP A 262 4.26 11.55 -6.01
C ASP A 262 5.48 12.38 -5.58
N ALA A 263 5.27 13.63 -5.19
CA ALA A 263 6.34 14.54 -4.74
C ALA A 263 7.21 13.95 -3.63
N SER A 264 6.60 13.18 -2.72
CA SER A 264 7.31 12.46 -1.65
C SER A 264 8.12 11.29 -2.17
N SER A 265 7.91 10.85 -3.41
CA SER A 265 8.57 9.70 -4.04
C SER A 265 9.64 10.05 -5.08
N VAL A 266 9.72 11.28 -5.57
CA VAL A 266 10.67 11.63 -6.65
C VAL A 266 11.36 12.97 -6.46
N SER A 267 10.88 13.84 -5.58
CA SER A 267 11.52 15.14 -5.38
C SER A 267 12.93 14.95 -4.75
N PRO A 268 13.99 15.52 -5.35
CA PRO A 268 15.35 15.47 -4.77
C PRO A 268 15.42 16.15 -3.41
N MET A 269 14.62 17.21 -3.20
CA MET A 269 14.52 17.89 -1.91
C MET A 269 14.03 16.95 -0.81
N ASN A 270 13.25 15.93 -1.18
CA ASN A 270 12.76 14.91 -0.27
C ASN A 270 13.65 13.66 -0.21
N ASN A 271 14.75 13.58 -0.97
CA ASN A 271 15.55 12.35 -1.07
C ASN A 271 16.05 11.87 0.30
N ARG A 272 16.54 12.80 1.14
CA ARG A 272 16.94 12.49 2.52
C ARG A 272 15.77 11.97 3.36
N SER A 273 14.63 12.64 3.31
CA SER A 273 13.41 12.24 4.03
C SER A 273 12.90 10.87 3.57
N ARG A 274 12.94 10.59 2.26
CA ARG A 274 12.58 9.29 1.68
C ARG A 274 13.47 8.17 2.15
N ILE A 275 14.78 8.38 2.09
CA ILE A 275 15.78 7.42 2.58
C ILE A 275 15.52 7.16 4.05
N GLN A 276 15.34 8.22 4.85
CA GLN A 276 15.04 8.12 6.27
C GLN A 276 13.75 7.33 6.56
N ASN A 277 12.68 7.59 5.80
CA ASN A 277 11.41 6.90 5.95
C ASN A 277 11.43 5.44 5.47
N SER A 278 12.31 5.14 4.51
CA SER A 278 12.48 3.79 3.96
C SER A 278 13.56 2.98 4.68
N MET A 279 14.20 3.52 5.72
CA MET A 279 15.09 2.73 6.57
C MET A 279 14.32 1.60 7.26
N GLY A 280 14.97 0.45 7.42
CA GLY A 280 14.40 -0.77 8.02
C GLY A 280 13.67 -1.65 7.01
N SER A 281 12.77 -1.10 6.19
CA SER A 281 12.06 -1.85 5.14
C SER A 281 11.45 -0.93 4.07
N ARG A 282 10.88 -1.51 3.01
CA ARG A 282 10.15 -0.72 1.99
C ARG A 282 8.86 -0.10 2.56
N LEU A 283 8.47 1.05 2.03
CA LEU A 283 7.14 1.62 2.27
C LEU A 283 6.07 0.81 1.52
N SER A 284 4.81 0.95 1.95
CA SER A 284 3.66 0.40 1.22
C SER A 284 3.48 1.09 -0.12
N ARG A 285 2.96 0.36 -1.13
CA ARG A 285 2.72 0.92 -2.48
C ARG A 285 1.77 2.11 -2.47
N ARG A 286 0.75 2.05 -1.62
CA ARG A 286 -0.14 3.18 -1.31
C ARG A 286 -0.10 3.42 0.20
N GLY A 287 0.25 4.66 0.58
CA GLY A 287 0.36 5.09 1.98
C GLY A 287 -0.27 6.47 2.26
N LYS A 288 -1.08 6.98 1.32
CA LYS A 288 -1.70 8.31 1.36
C LYS A 288 -3.09 8.25 0.74
N ASN A 289 -3.83 9.35 0.82
CA ASN A 289 -5.19 9.49 0.28
C ASN A 289 -6.20 8.51 0.88
N PHE A 290 -6.28 8.43 2.22
CA PHE A 290 -7.27 7.61 2.91
C PHE A 290 -8.35 8.52 3.52
N PRO A 291 -9.66 8.25 3.32
CA PRO A 291 -10.71 9.06 3.91
C PRO A 291 -10.65 9.08 5.44
N ARG A 292 -10.38 7.91 6.03
CA ARG A 292 -10.31 7.66 7.47
C ARG A 292 -9.16 6.73 7.78
N ALA A 293 -8.19 7.18 8.59
CA ALA A 293 -7.18 6.30 9.17
C ALA A 293 -6.62 6.90 10.47
N PHE A 294 -6.30 6.03 11.42
CA PHE A 294 -5.50 6.38 12.61
C PHE A 294 -4.05 5.93 12.40
N GLN A 295 -3.12 6.56 13.12
CA GLN A 295 -1.69 6.29 13.01
C GLN A 295 -1.14 5.66 14.28
N HIS A 296 -0.26 4.68 14.10
CA HIS A 296 0.43 3.99 15.19
C HIS A 296 1.89 3.67 14.84
N ASP A 297 2.63 3.18 15.83
CA ASP A 297 4.09 3.02 15.77
C ASP A 297 4.56 1.54 15.79
N MET A 298 3.67 0.60 15.49
CA MET A 298 4.05 -0.81 15.32
C MET A 298 5.14 -0.94 14.26
N ALA A 299 6.15 -1.77 14.53
CA ALA A 299 7.23 -2.11 13.60
C ALA A 299 6.74 -3.04 12.48
N LEU A 300 5.82 -2.53 11.65
CA LEU A 300 5.28 -3.24 10.50
C LEU A 300 6.19 -3.09 9.28
N GLU A 301 6.10 -4.07 8.39
CA GLU A 301 6.57 -3.99 7.03
C GLU A 301 5.37 -3.89 6.10
N ALA A 302 5.58 -3.46 4.85
CA ALA A 302 4.51 -3.42 3.86
C ALA A 302 3.83 -4.80 3.64
N LYS A 303 4.56 -5.90 3.84
CA LYS A 303 4.03 -7.28 3.75
C LYS A 303 3.13 -7.69 4.92
N HIS A 304 3.10 -6.90 6.00
CA HIS A 304 2.24 -7.10 7.16
C HIS A 304 0.92 -6.33 7.04
N CYS A 305 0.77 -5.45 6.03
CA CYS A 305 -0.49 -4.74 5.82
C CYS A 305 -1.61 -5.72 5.39
N GLY A 306 -2.83 -5.44 5.83
CA GLY A 306 -4.01 -6.32 5.77
C GLY A 306 -4.21 -7.17 7.04
N SER A 307 -3.29 -7.07 8.01
CA SER A 307 -3.45 -7.67 9.34
C SER A 307 -4.47 -6.92 10.20
N PRO A 308 -5.17 -7.64 11.09
CA PRO A 308 -6.06 -7.00 12.06
C PRO A 308 -5.26 -6.26 13.13
N VAL A 309 -5.85 -5.20 13.66
CA VAL A 309 -5.35 -4.42 14.80
C VAL A 309 -6.28 -4.66 15.96
N VAL A 310 -5.72 -5.10 17.08
CA VAL A 310 -6.44 -5.52 18.28
C VAL A 310 -6.09 -4.59 19.43
N ASP A 311 -7.05 -4.24 20.26
CA ASP A 311 -6.80 -3.54 21.53
C ASP A 311 -6.46 -4.52 22.67
N LEU A 312 -6.37 -4.01 23.90
CA LEU A 312 -6.07 -4.84 25.08
C LEU A 312 -7.28 -5.63 25.59
N ASP A 313 -8.48 -5.32 25.10
CA ASP A 313 -9.71 -6.05 25.43
C ASP A 313 -9.93 -7.21 24.44
N GLY A 314 -9.02 -7.40 23.46
CA GLY A 314 -9.11 -8.43 22.43
C GLY A 314 -10.03 -8.06 21.26
N GLN A 315 -10.50 -6.81 21.19
CA GLN A 315 -11.38 -6.34 20.13
C GLN A 315 -10.58 -5.89 18.92
N ILE A 316 -11.03 -6.25 17.72
CA ILE A 316 -10.42 -5.77 16.47
C ILE A 316 -10.90 -4.33 16.24
N VAL A 317 -10.00 -3.37 16.41
CA VAL A 317 -10.25 -1.93 16.29
C VAL A 317 -9.93 -1.35 14.90
N GLY A 318 -9.28 -2.14 14.04
CA GLY A 318 -9.02 -1.73 12.66
C GLY A 318 -8.22 -2.74 11.84
N ILE A 319 -7.90 -2.37 10.61
CA ILE A 319 -7.04 -3.15 9.70
C ILE A 319 -5.84 -2.30 9.27
N ASN A 320 -4.63 -2.84 9.44
CA ASN A 320 -3.40 -2.18 9.03
C ASN A 320 -3.39 -1.98 7.51
N ILE A 321 -3.41 -0.73 7.05
CA ILE A 321 -3.51 -0.43 5.62
C ILE A 321 -2.19 0.03 5.02
N ALA A 322 -1.30 0.69 5.76
CA ALA A 322 -0.05 1.16 5.16
C ALA A 322 1.06 1.37 6.17
N ARG A 323 2.28 1.00 5.77
CA ARG A 323 3.50 1.59 6.32
C ARG A 323 3.81 2.86 5.53
N SER A 324 3.45 4.01 6.08
CA SER A 324 3.61 5.32 5.45
C SER A 324 4.93 6.02 5.77
N GLY A 325 5.68 5.53 6.75
CA GLY A 325 7.00 6.05 7.11
C GLY A 325 7.79 5.10 8.00
N ARG A 326 8.94 5.54 8.51
CA ARG A 326 9.81 4.71 9.37
C ARG A 326 9.12 4.32 10.69
N VAL A 327 8.38 5.27 11.26
CA VAL A 327 7.71 5.16 12.56
C VAL A 327 6.20 5.41 12.44
N SER A 328 5.68 5.28 11.22
CA SER A 328 4.32 5.67 10.87
C SER A 328 3.66 4.55 10.09
N SER A 329 2.77 3.84 10.78
CA SER A 329 1.85 2.86 10.22
C SER A 329 0.43 3.40 10.34
N LEU A 330 -0.41 3.11 9.35
CA LEU A 330 -1.78 3.55 9.25
C LEU A 330 -2.69 2.34 9.30
N ALA A 331 -3.81 2.47 10.01
CA ALA A 331 -4.87 1.50 10.03
C ALA A 331 -6.23 2.18 9.79
N ILE A 332 -7.12 1.48 9.09
CA ILE A 332 -8.49 1.93 8.87
C ILE A 332 -9.33 1.45 10.06
N PRO A 333 -10.14 2.33 10.68
CA PRO A 333 -11.09 1.95 11.74
C PRO A 333 -12.03 0.81 11.34
N ILE A 334 -12.36 -0.06 12.29
CA ILE A 334 -13.10 -1.27 11.97
C ILE A 334 -14.54 -1.03 11.51
N ASP A 335 -15.20 0.02 12.00
CA ASP A 335 -16.54 0.44 11.55
C ASP A 335 -16.55 0.79 10.06
N ALA A 336 -15.52 1.50 9.58
CA ALA A 336 -15.32 1.79 8.17
C ALA A 336 -15.05 0.51 7.36
N VAL A 337 -14.24 -0.40 7.92
CA VAL A 337 -13.91 -1.69 7.29
C VAL A 337 -15.14 -2.57 7.13
N ILE A 338 -15.99 -2.69 8.14
CA ILE A 338 -17.24 -3.46 8.09
C ILE A 338 -18.12 -2.96 6.93
N SER A 339 -18.30 -1.64 6.83
CA SER A 339 -19.04 -1.02 5.73
C SER A 339 -18.46 -1.36 4.36
N VAL A 340 -17.13 -1.45 4.24
CA VAL A 340 -16.46 -1.87 3.00
C VAL A 340 -16.67 -3.35 2.73
N ILE A 341 -16.57 -4.23 3.74
CA ILE A 341 -16.80 -5.68 3.58
C ILE A 341 -18.21 -5.93 3.05
N GLU A 342 -19.23 -5.29 3.64
CA GLU A 342 -20.62 -5.43 3.20
C GLU A 342 -20.80 -5.01 1.73
N LYS A 343 -20.22 -3.86 1.34
CA LYS A 343 -20.19 -3.41 -0.05
C LYS A 343 -19.52 -4.43 -0.96
N LEU A 344 -18.36 -4.96 -0.58
CA LEU A 344 -17.61 -5.93 -1.38
C LEU A 344 -18.35 -7.27 -1.51
N LYS A 345 -19.05 -7.73 -0.47
CA LYS A 345 -19.84 -8.97 -0.47
C LYS A 345 -21.00 -8.96 -1.48
N THR A 346 -21.54 -7.79 -1.85
CA THR A 346 -22.60 -7.67 -2.88
C THR A 346 -22.16 -8.17 -4.26
N GLY A 347 -20.85 -8.28 -4.53
CA GLY A 347 -20.30 -8.63 -5.83
C GLY A 347 -20.45 -7.53 -6.89
N GLU A 348 -20.93 -6.33 -6.52
CA GLU A 348 -20.94 -5.15 -7.40
C GLU A 348 -19.50 -4.65 -7.68
N PHE A 349 -18.63 -4.78 -6.68
CA PHE A 349 -17.23 -4.35 -6.73
C PHE A 349 -16.27 -5.44 -7.23
N SER A 350 -16.78 -6.40 -8.00
CA SER A 350 -15.92 -7.42 -8.61
C SER A 350 -14.89 -6.76 -9.53
N PRO A 351 -13.66 -7.28 -9.65
CA PRO A 351 -12.64 -6.67 -10.49
C PRO A 351 -13.15 -6.40 -11.92
N VAL A 352 -13.89 -7.36 -12.50
CA VAL A 352 -14.49 -7.21 -13.84
C VAL A 352 -15.47 -6.04 -13.89
N LYS A 353 -16.37 -5.90 -12.91
CA LYS A 353 -17.36 -4.82 -12.85
C LYS A 353 -16.73 -3.46 -12.53
N VAL A 354 -15.73 -3.41 -11.67
CA VAL A 354 -14.97 -2.19 -11.36
C VAL A 354 -14.24 -1.72 -12.61
N TYR A 355 -13.53 -2.62 -13.31
CA TYR A 355 -12.86 -2.26 -14.56
C TYR A 355 -13.87 -1.93 -15.68
N ALA A 356 -15.00 -2.65 -15.78
CA ALA A 356 -16.06 -2.34 -16.74
C ALA A 356 -16.72 -0.98 -16.47
N SER A 357 -16.93 -0.61 -15.21
CA SER A 357 -17.50 0.69 -14.85
C SER A 357 -16.50 1.82 -15.10
N ARG A 358 -15.21 1.60 -14.86
CA ARG A 358 -14.16 2.53 -15.30
C ARG A 358 -14.14 2.70 -16.81
N ILE A 359 -14.24 1.60 -17.57
CA ILE A 359 -14.35 1.64 -19.04
C ILE A 359 -15.59 2.43 -19.47
N ARG A 360 -16.77 2.17 -18.88
CA ARG A 360 -18.01 2.90 -19.20
C ARG A 360 -17.90 4.39 -18.88
N ASN A 361 -17.29 4.75 -17.75
CA ASN A 361 -17.06 6.15 -17.39
C ASN A 361 -16.13 6.82 -18.41
N SER A 362 -15.07 6.14 -18.83
CA SER A 362 -14.21 6.59 -19.92
C SER A 362 -14.96 6.68 -21.26
N GLU A 363 -15.88 5.77 -21.58
CA GLU A 363 -16.70 5.83 -22.79
C GLU A 363 -17.69 7.00 -22.78
N MET A 364 -18.33 7.29 -21.64
CA MET A 364 -19.18 8.48 -21.46
C MET A 364 -18.37 9.77 -21.57
N GLU A 365 -17.16 9.79 -21.03
CA GLU A 365 -16.24 10.90 -21.16
C GLU A 365 -15.83 11.14 -22.63
N ILE A 366 -15.53 10.08 -23.38
CA ILE A 366 -15.28 10.16 -24.84
C ILE A 366 -16.50 10.69 -25.58
N ALA A 367 -17.69 10.16 -25.30
CA ALA A 367 -18.92 10.56 -25.99
C ALA A 367 -19.24 12.04 -25.76
N ALA A 368 -19.13 12.52 -24.52
CA ALA A 368 -19.32 13.93 -24.19
C ALA A 368 -18.27 14.82 -24.88
N MET A 369 -17.04 14.34 -25.04
CA MET A 369 -16.01 15.05 -25.81
C MET A 369 -16.31 15.07 -27.31
N GLN A 370 -16.78 13.97 -27.89
CA GLN A 370 -17.18 13.88 -29.30
C GLN A 370 -18.37 14.78 -29.61
N GLU A 371 -19.36 14.86 -28.73
CA GLU A 371 -20.52 15.76 -28.88
C GLU A 371 -20.08 17.23 -28.87
N ARG A 372 -19.17 17.61 -27.96
CA ARG A 372 -18.56 18.95 -27.96
C ARG A 372 -17.77 19.22 -29.24
N LEU A 373 -17.09 18.20 -29.78
CA LEU A 373 -16.36 18.32 -31.04
C LEU A 373 -17.29 18.63 -32.20
N GLU A 374 -18.43 17.93 -32.28
CA GLU A 374 -19.42 18.08 -33.35
C GLU A 374 -20.14 19.43 -33.25
N SER A 375 -20.56 19.83 -32.06
CA SER A 375 -21.14 21.17 -31.82
C SER A 375 -20.18 22.29 -32.20
N ASN A 376 -18.88 22.13 -31.90
CA ASN A 376 -17.87 23.09 -32.31
C ASN A 376 -17.69 23.11 -33.85
N LYS A 377 -17.81 21.98 -34.55
CA LYS A 377 -17.77 21.96 -36.03
C LYS A 377 -18.96 22.67 -36.65
N GLU A 378 -20.18 22.43 -36.16
CA GLU A 378 -21.38 23.11 -36.66
C GLU A 378 -21.29 24.63 -36.47
N THR A 379 -20.78 25.07 -35.31
CA THR A 379 -20.53 26.50 -35.05
C THR A 379 -19.51 27.09 -36.04
N VAL A 380 -18.51 26.32 -36.45
CA VAL A 380 -17.52 26.74 -37.45
C VAL A 380 -18.16 26.82 -38.84
N GLU A 381 -18.96 25.83 -39.24
CA GLU A 381 -19.64 25.83 -40.55
C GLU A 381 -20.66 26.99 -40.67
N GLU A 382 -21.46 27.27 -39.63
CA GLU A 382 -22.35 28.45 -39.60
C GLU A 382 -21.57 29.78 -39.63
N SER A 383 -20.38 29.84 -39.02
CA SER A 383 -19.55 31.04 -39.03
C SER A 383 -18.81 31.26 -40.36
N ILE A 384 -18.64 30.20 -41.17
CA ILE A 384 -18.01 30.27 -42.51
C ILE A 384 -19.01 30.75 -43.57
N GLU A 385 -20.32 30.53 -43.39
CA GLU A 385 -21.35 31.06 -44.29
C GLU A 385 -21.63 32.57 -44.10
N GLY A 386 -21.02 33.20 -43.09
CA GLY A 386 -21.17 34.64 -42.81
C GLY A 386 -19.85 35.34 -42.44
N VAL A 387 -19.26 36.01 -43.43
CA VAL A 387 -18.27 37.12 -43.32
C VAL A 387 -16.78 36.74 -43.26
N ASP A 388 -16.01 37.43 -44.12
CA ASP A 388 -14.56 37.42 -44.38
C ASP A 388 -13.63 37.79 -43.19
N ASP A 389 -14.13 37.99 -41.97
CA ASP A 389 -13.34 38.53 -40.83
C ASP A 389 -13.22 37.56 -39.62
N SER A 390 -13.37 36.26 -39.87
CA SER A 390 -13.50 35.23 -38.82
C SER A 390 -12.23 34.39 -38.58
N SER A 391 -11.05 34.83 -39.03
CA SER A 391 -9.81 34.02 -39.00
C SER A 391 -9.35 33.64 -37.58
N ALA A 392 -9.35 34.58 -36.63
CA ALA A 392 -8.94 34.33 -35.24
C ALA A 392 -9.91 33.39 -34.50
N LYS A 393 -11.21 33.48 -34.80
CA LYS A 393 -12.24 32.62 -34.20
C LYS A 393 -12.16 31.19 -34.74
N ILE A 394 -11.89 31.05 -36.04
CA ILE A 394 -11.67 29.77 -36.70
C ILE A 394 -10.40 29.10 -36.15
N GLU A 395 -9.31 29.85 -35.96
CA GLU A 395 -8.06 29.31 -35.40
C GLU A 395 -8.23 28.84 -33.94
N GLU A 396 -8.98 29.59 -33.12
CA GLU A 396 -9.34 29.20 -31.75
C GLU A 396 -10.18 27.90 -31.73
N LEU A 397 -11.16 27.77 -32.62
CA LEU A 397 -12.01 26.60 -32.72
C LEU A 397 -11.28 25.38 -33.30
N GLU A 398 -10.37 25.56 -34.26
CA GLU A 398 -9.49 24.50 -34.76
C GLU A 398 -8.51 23.99 -33.70
N ARG A 399 -8.04 24.88 -32.81
CA ARG A 399 -7.25 24.50 -31.63
C ARG A 399 -8.08 23.64 -30.68
N MET A 400 -9.30 24.07 -30.34
CA MET A 400 -10.22 23.28 -29.51
C MET A 400 -10.55 21.91 -30.14
N LYS A 401 -10.74 21.86 -31.46
CA LYS A 401 -10.99 20.61 -32.21
C LYS A 401 -9.82 19.64 -32.09
N ARG A 402 -8.59 20.12 -32.26
CA ARG A 402 -7.37 19.30 -32.09
C ARG A 402 -7.23 18.77 -30.67
N GLU A 403 -7.45 19.62 -29.68
CA GLU A 403 -7.34 19.27 -28.26
C GLU A 403 -8.36 18.20 -27.83
N ILE A 404 -9.62 18.36 -28.26
CA ILE A 404 -10.68 17.37 -28.01
C ILE A 404 -10.35 16.05 -28.72
N THR A 405 -9.86 16.09 -29.96
CA THR A 405 -9.48 14.88 -30.73
C THR A 405 -8.33 14.12 -30.07
N GLU A 406 -7.32 14.81 -29.56
CA GLU A 406 -6.22 14.20 -28.81
C GLU A 406 -6.69 13.60 -27.48
N ARG A 407 -7.60 14.28 -26.77
CA ARG A 407 -8.17 13.77 -25.53
C ARG A 407 -9.02 12.52 -25.76
N ILE A 408 -9.80 12.48 -26.84
CA ILE A 408 -10.52 11.28 -27.27
C ILE A 408 -9.54 10.12 -27.48
N LYS A 409 -8.42 10.35 -28.19
CA LYS A 409 -7.40 9.32 -28.42
C LYS A 409 -6.82 8.76 -27.11
N GLU A 410 -6.54 9.61 -26.12
CA GLU A 410 -6.04 9.19 -24.80
C GLU A 410 -7.03 8.29 -24.04
N VAL A 411 -8.29 8.71 -23.99
CA VAL A 411 -9.31 7.95 -23.27
C VAL A 411 -9.54 6.60 -23.98
N TYR A 412 -9.38 6.53 -25.32
CA TYR A 412 -9.37 5.27 -26.07
C TYR A 412 -8.19 4.35 -25.70
N GLU A 413 -6.98 4.87 -25.51
CA GLU A 413 -5.81 4.05 -25.10
C GLU A 413 -5.99 3.49 -23.67
N ASN A 414 -6.42 4.32 -22.73
CA ASN A 414 -6.74 3.89 -21.37
C ASN A 414 -7.87 2.84 -21.34
N ARG A 415 -8.89 3.03 -22.17
CA ARG A 415 -9.97 2.05 -22.39
C ARG A 415 -9.40 0.72 -22.89
N GLN A 416 -8.49 0.73 -23.87
CA GLN A 416 -7.88 -0.49 -24.39
C GLN A 416 -7.12 -1.27 -23.32
N ASP A 417 -6.36 -0.60 -22.45
CA ASP A 417 -5.61 -1.26 -21.40
C ASP A 417 -6.51 -1.81 -20.29
N LEU A 418 -7.56 -1.07 -19.92
CA LEU A 418 -8.62 -1.59 -19.04
C LEU A 418 -9.34 -2.79 -19.68
N ALA A 419 -9.60 -2.75 -20.98
CA ALA A 419 -10.23 -3.83 -21.73
C ALA A 419 -9.34 -5.08 -21.81
N LYS A 420 -8.02 -4.93 -21.96
CA LYS A 420 -7.06 -6.04 -21.87
C LYS A 420 -7.11 -6.69 -20.49
N LYS A 421 -7.05 -5.89 -19.42
CA LYS A 421 -7.17 -6.38 -18.03
C LYS A 421 -8.50 -7.10 -17.80
N LYS A 422 -9.60 -6.53 -18.29
CA LYS A 422 -10.93 -7.14 -18.23
C LYS A 422 -10.97 -8.48 -18.97
N ARG A 423 -10.46 -8.57 -20.21
CA ARG A 423 -10.40 -9.82 -20.99
C ARG A 423 -9.61 -10.92 -20.30
N VAL A 424 -8.46 -10.58 -19.70
CA VAL A 424 -7.66 -11.54 -18.92
C VAL A 424 -8.45 -12.05 -17.72
N LEU A 425 -9.15 -11.17 -17.01
CA LEU A 425 -10.01 -11.55 -15.88
C LEU A 425 -11.20 -12.39 -16.33
N GLU A 426 -11.86 -12.05 -17.44
CA GLU A 426 -12.97 -12.83 -18.00
C GLU A 426 -12.54 -14.23 -18.45
N SER A 427 -11.35 -14.35 -19.05
CA SER A 427 -10.78 -15.66 -19.41
C SER A 427 -10.54 -16.52 -18.17
N LYS A 428 -9.91 -15.95 -17.13
CA LYS A 428 -9.71 -16.63 -15.85
C LYS A 428 -11.03 -17.00 -15.20
N ASN A 429 -12.04 -16.13 -15.26
CA ASN A 429 -13.35 -16.40 -14.68
C ASN A 429 -14.05 -17.56 -15.40
N LYS A 430 -13.98 -17.62 -16.73
CA LYS A 430 -14.48 -18.77 -17.52
C LYS A 430 -13.76 -20.07 -17.19
N GLU A 431 -12.46 -20.02 -16.95
CA GLU A 431 -11.66 -21.19 -16.55
C GLU A 431 -12.04 -21.70 -15.15
N VAL A 432 -12.28 -20.78 -14.21
CA VAL A 432 -12.81 -21.09 -12.88
C VAL A 432 -14.21 -21.69 -12.98
N GLU A 433 -15.13 -21.09 -13.76
CA GLU A 433 -16.49 -21.63 -13.95
C GLU A 433 -16.51 -23.04 -14.60
N ARG A 434 -15.58 -23.33 -15.50
CA ARG A 434 -15.44 -24.69 -16.07
C ARG A 434 -14.95 -25.68 -15.01
N SER A 435 -14.01 -25.25 -14.17
CA SER A 435 -13.49 -26.05 -13.06
C SER A 435 -14.59 -26.34 -12.03
N ILE A 436 -15.40 -25.34 -11.67
CA ILE A 436 -16.57 -25.49 -10.79
C ILE A 436 -17.55 -26.50 -11.39
N ARG A 437 -17.97 -26.33 -12.65
CA ARG A 437 -18.90 -27.27 -13.31
C ARG A 437 -18.35 -28.69 -13.40
N LYS A 438 -17.04 -28.85 -13.52
CA LYS A 438 -16.38 -30.17 -13.50
C LYS A 438 -16.45 -30.79 -12.11
N LEU A 439 -16.19 -30.01 -11.06
CA LEU A 439 -16.26 -30.45 -9.67
C LEU A 439 -17.71 -30.77 -9.25
N GLU A 440 -18.69 -29.97 -9.65
CA GLU A 440 -20.12 -30.25 -9.42
C GLU A 440 -20.54 -31.59 -10.04
N ARG A 441 -20.14 -31.86 -11.29
CA ARG A 441 -20.39 -33.16 -11.93
C ARG A 441 -19.73 -34.32 -11.19
N GLN A 442 -18.52 -34.12 -10.66
CA GLN A 442 -17.82 -35.14 -9.86
C GLN A 442 -18.52 -35.38 -8.52
N LEU A 443 -19.01 -34.32 -7.88
CA LEU A 443 -19.76 -34.39 -6.63
C LEU A 443 -21.11 -35.09 -6.84
N ASP A 444 -21.84 -34.78 -7.90
CA ASP A 444 -23.11 -35.44 -8.24
C ASP A 444 -22.90 -36.92 -8.58
N ALA A 445 -21.80 -37.26 -9.27
CA ALA A 445 -21.43 -38.65 -9.53
C ALA A 445 -21.10 -39.42 -8.22
N MET A 446 -20.42 -38.78 -7.27
CA MET A 446 -20.16 -39.37 -5.94
C MET A 446 -21.45 -39.54 -5.12
N LYS A 447 -22.35 -38.55 -5.12
CA LYS A 447 -23.65 -38.62 -4.43
C LYS A 447 -24.58 -39.67 -5.04
N ALA A 448 -24.49 -39.91 -6.34
CA ALA A 448 -25.26 -40.94 -7.04
C ALA A 448 -24.75 -42.38 -6.82
N GLY A 449 -23.78 -42.60 -5.91
CA GLY A 449 -23.29 -43.92 -5.55
C GLY A 449 -22.50 -44.63 -6.65
N LYS A 450 -22.13 -43.94 -7.73
CA LYS A 450 -21.22 -44.49 -8.74
C LYS A 450 -19.79 -44.36 -8.22
N LYS A 451 -19.28 -45.43 -7.62
CA LYS A 451 -17.82 -45.64 -7.51
C LYS A 451 -17.23 -45.53 -8.92
N TYR A 452 -16.25 -44.65 -9.08
CA TYR A 452 -15.38 -44.62 -10.26
C TYR A 452 -14.61 -45.93 -10.39
#